data_AF-D3BBH8-F1
#
_entry.id   AF-D3BBH8-F1
#
_cell.length_a   1.000
_cell.length_b   1.000
_cell.length_c   1.000
_cell.angle_alpha   90.00
_cell.angle_beta   90.00
_cell.angle_gamma   90.00
#
_symmetry.space_group_name_H-M   'P 1'
#
loop_
_entity.id
_entity.type
_entity.pdbx_description
1 polymer ?
#
loop_
_entity_poly.entity_id
_entity_poly.type
_entity_poly.pdbx_seq_one_letter_code
_entity_poly.pdbx_strand_id
1 'polypeptide(L)'
;MDYNNIKINADTEQEFIDLLKNTSPSDILSLFFNTQSQRAAIYTRFNKYVHTYITVVIFINVKIYLLQCNSGFKQFLVDNNEEEYQKLCTSVSTMISKISKEIIHIENSLKDIKPNWSAIINQLRELEKAKFLLTSQQQILKTEIHSNTSTKKDEEGNEYSMPTTGCYQEHIDQCNQQLTVCNQQLAQCINEINEKLEELQYELQDDESEVTTPTTSTSTCNHDHH
;
A
#
# COMPACT_ATOMS: atom_id res chain seq x y z
N MET A 1 -7.61 12.74 -41.01
CA MET A 1 -6.27 12.42 -40.49
C MET A 1 -6.44 11.65 -39.19
N ASP A 2 -5.63 10.62 -38.96
CA ASP A 2 -5.67 9.80 -37.74
C ASP A 2 -4.72 10.45 -36.71
N TYR A 3 -5.29 11.08 -35.68
CA TYR A 3 -4.57 11.97 -34.75
C TYR A 3 -3.99 11.26 -33.51
N ASN A 4 -4.00 9.93 -33.49
CA ASN A 4 -3.78 9.14 -32.27
C ASN A 4 -2.31 8.91 -31.86
N ASN A 5 -1.31 9.52 -32.53
CA ASN A 5 0.11 9.13 -32.35
C ASN A 5 1.14 10.27 -32.31
N ILE A 6 0.75 11.48 -31.94
CA ILE A 6 1.69 12.62 -31.89
C ILE A 6 2.53 12.55 -30.61
N LYS A 7 3.82 12.20 -30.72
CA LYS A 7 4.82 12.35 -29.65
C LYS A 7 5.44 13.74 -29.73
N ILE A 8 5.42 14.49 -28.63
CA ILE A 8 5.88 15.89 -28.59
C ILE A 8 7.39 15.95 -28.25
N ASN A 9 8.21 16.42 -29.19
CA ASN A 9 9.64 16.79 -29.05
C ASN A 9 9.79 18.33 -29.26
N ALA A 10 10.94 18.95 -29.00
CA ALA A 10 11.09 20.41 -29.18
C ALA A 10 10.74 20.91 -30.61
N ASP A 11 10.94 20.08 -31.64
CA ASP A 11 10.52 20.37 -33.02
C ASP A 11 8.99 20.38 -33.24
N THR A 12 8.24 19.73 -32.35
CA THR A 12 6.77 19.58 -32.50
C THR A 12 5.97 20.77 -31.98
N GLU A 13 6.55 21.63 -31.14
CA GLU A 13 5.86 22.83 -30.67
C GLU A 13 5.67 23.83 -31.81
N GLN A 14 6.72 24.04 -32.62
CA GLN A 14 6.65 24.92 -33.78
C GLN A 14 5.74 24.36 -34.89
N GLU A 15 5.81 23.05 -35.16
CA GLU A 15 4.87 22.38 -36.07
C GLU A 15 3.41 22.46 -35.59
N PHE A 16 3.18 22.34 -34.29
CA PHE A 16 1.84 22.49 -33.71
C PHE A 16 1.31 23.92 -33.85
N ILE A 17 2.16 24.92 -33.60
CA ILE A 17 1.80 26.33 -33.80
C ILE A 17 1.47 26.60 -35.28
N ASP A 18 2.27 26.08 -36.22
CA ASP A 18 2.06 26.30 -37.64
C ASP A 18 0.87 25.49 -38.20
N LEU A 19 0.57 24.33 -37.60
CA LEU A 19 -0.69 23.61 -37.83
C LEU A 19 -1.88 24.49 -37.40
N LEU A 20 -1.86 25.05 -36.17
CA LEU A 20 -2.95 25.87 -35.66
C LEU A 20 -3.19 27.14 -36.49
N LYS A 21 -2.14 27.77 -37.02
CA LYS A 21 -2.27 28.95 -37.90
C LYS A 21 -2.99 28.67 -39.22
N ASN A 22 -2.88 27.45 -39.74
CA ASN A 22 -3.42 27.04 -41.04
C ASN A 22 -4.72 26.24 -40.93
N THR A 23 -5.24 26.04 -39.71
CA THR A 23 -6.40 25.19 -39.45
C THR A 23 -7.67 26.03 -39.25
N SER A 24 -8.82 25.54 -39.71
CA SER A 24 -10.08 26.27 -39.53
C SER A 24 -10.49 26.32 -38.05
N PRO A 25 -11.23 27.35 -37.59
CA PRO A 25 -11.68 27.43 -36.20
C PRO A 25 -12.46 26.21 -35.71
N SER A 26 -13.25 25.58 -36.59
CA SER A 26 -14.00 24.34 -36.29
C SER A 26 -13.08 23.14 -36.05
N ASP A 27 -12.00 23.05 -36.84
CA ASP A 27 -11.02 21.99 -36.71
C ASP A 27 -10.14 22.19 -35.47
N ILE A 28 -9.82 23.44 -35.10
CA ILE A 28 -9.13 23.77 -33.84
C ILE A 28 -9.96 23.34 -32.62
N LEU A 29 -11.26 23.62 -32.61
CA LEU A 29 -12.18 23.17 -31.56
C LEU A 29 -12.24 21.65 -31.48
N SER A 30 -12.31 20.98 -32.63
CA SER A 30 -12.30 19.51 -32.69
C SER A 30 -11.00 18.93 -32.15
N LEU A 31 -9.85 19.55 -32.47
CA LEU A 31 -8.55 19.18 -31.94
C LEU A 31 -8.50 19.35 -30.42
N PHE A 32 -8.98 20.48 -29.90
CA PHE A 32 -9.07 20.75 -28.46
C PHE A 32 -9.90 19.70 -27.73
N PHE A 33 -11.12 19.40 -28.19
CA PHE A 33 -11.98 18.40 -27.55
C PHE A 33 -11.37 16.99 -27.62
N ASN A 34 -10.71 16.65 -28.73
CA ASN A 34 -10.02 15.37 -28.86
C ASN A 34 -8.83 15.26 -27.89
N THR A 35 -8.01 16.32 -27.76
CA THR A 35 -6.91 16.37 -26.78
C THR A 35 -7.43 16.32 -25.34
N GLN A 36 -8.54 16.99 -25.02
CA GLN A 36 -9.17 16.90 -23.68
C GLN A 36 -9.70 15.49 -23.39
N SER A 37 -10.30 14.82 -24.39
CA SER A 37 -10.76 13.43 -24.28
C SER A 37 -9.59 12.46 -24.07
N GLN A 38 -8.50 12.62 -24.82
CA GLN A 38 -7.28 11.83 -24.64
C GLN A 38 -6.66 12.06 -23.27
N ARG A 39 -6.58 13.31 -22.81
CA ARG A 39 -6.13 13.64 -21.45
C ARG A 39 -7.00 12.94 -20.41
N ALA A 40 -8.33 13.05 -20.51
CA ALA A 40 -9.24 12.37 -19.59
C ALA A 40 -9.05 10.85 -19.59
N ALA A 41 -8.93 10.23 -20.77
CA ALA A 41 -8.70 8.79 -20.91
C ALA A 41 -7.35 8.33 -20.31
N ILE A 42 -6.29 9.14 -20.45
CA ILE A 42 -4.99 8.89 -19.81
C ILE A 42 -5.13 8.97 -18.29
N TYR A 43 -5.81 10.00 -17.76
CA TYR A 43 -6.08 10.15 -16.33
C TYR A 43 -6.89 8.98 -15.77
N THR A 44 -7.98 8.57 -16.43
CA THR A 44 -8.79 7.42 -16.01
C THR A 44 -7.98 6.12 -16.01
N ARG A 45 -7.15 5.88 -17.03
CA ARG A 45 -6.27 4.70 -17.06
C ARG A 45 -5.25 4.76 -15.93
N PHE A 46 -4.58 5.89 -15.74
CA PHE A 46 -3.60 6.09 -14.69
C PHE A 46 -4.21 5.85 -13.30
N ASN A 47 -5.36 6.47 -13.00
CA ASN A 47 -6.06 6.29 -11.73
C ASN A 47 -6.48 4.83 -11.51
N LYS A 48 -6.98 4.14 -12.55
CA LYS A 48 -7.30 2.71 -12.46
C LYS A 48 -6.07 1.85 -12.19
N TYR A 49 -4.93 2.15 -12.81
CA TYR A 49 -3.67 1.44 -12.57
C TYR A 49 -3.13 1.72 -11.16
N VAL A 50 -3.15 2.97 -10.70
CA VAL A 50 -2.73 3.36 -9.35
C VAL A 50 -3.64 2.74 -8.30
N HIS A 51 -4.96 2.76 -8.49
CA HIS A 51 -5.93 2.11 -7.59
C HIS A 51 -5.69 0.60 -7.50
N THR A 52 -5.54 -0.07 -8.64
CA THR A 52 -5.26 -1.51 -8.69
C THR A 52 -3.90 -1.82 -8.08
N TYR A 53 -2.88 -1.02 -8.36
CA TYR A 53 -1.53 -1.23 -7.85
C TYR A 53 -1.46 -1.01 -6.35
N ILE A 54 -1.96 0.12 -5.82
CA ILE A 54 -1.96 0.44 -4.39
C ILE A 54 -2.75 -0.62 -3.62
N THR A 55 -3.99 -0.93 -4.04
CA THR A 55 -4.86 -1.87 -3.31
C THR A 55 -4.34 -3.30 -3.37
N VAL A 56 -3.87 -3.77 -4.54
CA VAL A 56 -3.45 -5.16 -4.72
C VAL A 56 -2.03 -5.38 -4.19
N VAL A 57 -1.09 -4.48 -4.49
CA VAL A 57 0.33 -4.67 -4.12
C VAL A 57 0.54 -4.45 -2.63
N ILE A 58 -0.08 -3.45 -2.02
CA ILE A 58 0.11 -3.21 -0.58
C ILE A 58 -0.60 -4.30 0.23
N PHE A 59 -1.87 -4.59 -0.08
CA PHE A 59 -2.69 -5.48 0.74
C PHE A 59 -2.31 -6.97 0.60
N ILE A 60 -2.01 -7.44 -0.62
CA ILE A 60 -1.66 -8.85 -0.85
C ILE A 60 -0.25 -9.14 -0.35
N ASN A 61 0.73 -8.28 -0.62
CA ASN A 61 2.11 -8.58 -0.26
C ASN A 61 2.31 -8.56 1.26
N VAL A 62 1.76 -7.57 1.98
CA VAL A 62 1.82 -7.50 3.44
C VAL A 62 1.23 -8.76 4.10
N LYS A 63 0.07 -9.22 3.62
CA LYS A 63 -0.59 -10.42 4.14
C LYS A 63 0.22 -11.70 3.88
N ILE A 64 0.85 -11.81 2.70
CA ILE A 64 1.71 -12.94 2.35
C ILE A 64 2.95 -12.99 3.25
N TYR A 65 3.57 -11.85 3.57
CA TYR A 65 4.76 -11.83 4.44
C TYR A 65 4.46 -12.27 5.87
N LEU A 66 3.38 -11.74 6.45
CA LEU A 66 2.98 -12.12 7.81
C LEU A 66 2.70 -13.62 7.93
N LEU A 67 2.10 -14.22 6.89
CA LEU A 67 1.89 -15.65 6.81
C LEU A 67 3.21 -16.42 6.69
N GLN A 68 4.12 -15.99 5.81
CA GLN A 68 5.43 -16.64 5.61
C GLN A 68 6.33 -16.59 6.85
N CYS A 69 6.42 -15.44 7.53
CA CYS A 69 7.19 -15.32 8.76
C CYS A 69 6.63 -16.20 9.88
N ASN A 70 5.30 -16.22 10.05
CA ASN A 70 4.67 -17.03 11.10
C ASN A 70 4.82 -18.54 10.82
N SER A 71 4.63 -18.97 9.57
CA SER A 71 4.86 -20.38 9.20
C SER A 71 6.33 -20.77 9.36
N GLY A 72 7.25 -19.90 8.94
CA GLY A 72 8.68 -20.15 9.04
C GLY A 72 9.20 -20.22 10.46
N PHE A 73 8.71 -19.34 11.34
CA PHE A 73 9.07 -19.37 12.74
C PHE A 73 8.54 -20.63 13.45
N LYS A 74 7.30 -21.04 13.16
CA LYS A 74 6.76 -22.30 13.68
C LYS A 74 7.59 -23.51 13.21
N GLN A 75 8.03 -23.50 11.96
CA GLN A 75 8.87 -24.55 11.41
C GLN A 75 10.23 -24.60 12.11
N PHE A 76 10.87 -23.43 12.31
CA PHE A 76 12.10 -23.30 13.10
C PHE A 76 11.96 -23.84 14.52
N LEU A 77 10.84 -23.57 15.21
CA LEU A 77 10.60 -24.13 16.55
C LEU A 77 10.51 -25.67 16.56
N VAL A 78 10.21 -26.30 15.42
CA VAL A 78 10.08 -27.76 15.29
C VAL A 78 11.39 -28.41 14.90
N ASP A 79 12.10 -27.87 13.90
CA ASP A 79 13.31 -28.47 13.33
C ASP A 79 14.61 -27.90 13.89
N ASN A 80 14.55 -26.77 14.59
CA ASN A 80 15.68 -26.00 15.10
C ASN A 80 16.72 -25.66 14.01
N ASN A 81 16.29 -25.55 12.74
CA ASN A 81 17.16 -25.29 11.60
C ASN A 81 17.42 -23.78 11.45
N GLU A 82 18.43 -23.30 12.17
CA GLU A 82 18.78 -21.88 12.19
C GLU A 82 19.17 -21.33 10.80
N GLU A 83 19.88 -22.11 9.98
CA GLU A 83 20.32 -21.67 8.65
C GLU A 83 19.13 -21.41 7.71
N GLU A 84 18.16 -22.32 7.71
CA GLU A 84 16.95 -22.18 6.90
C GLU A 84 16.07 -21.02 7.39
N TYR A 85 15.95 -20.85 8.70
CA TYR A 85 15.24 -19.72 9.29
C TYR A 85 15.91 -18.38 8.95
N GLN A 86 17.24 -18.29 9.00
CA GLN A 86 17.99 -17.09 8.62
C GLN A 86 17.83 -16.77 7.12
N LYS A 87 17.85 -17.79 6.25
CA LYS A 87 17.56 -17.62 4.81
C LYS A 87 16.16 -17.07 4.58
N LEU A 88 15.16 -17.59 5.29
CA LEU A 88 13.80 -17.09 5.21
C LEU A 88 13.70 -15.64 5.68
N CYS A 89 14.27 -15.31 6.85
CA CYS A 89 14.27 -13.94 7.37
C CYS A 89 14.92 -12.95 6.40
N THR A 90 16.03 -13.35 5.77
CA THR A 90 16.73 -12.55 4.77
C THR A 90 15.88 -12.34 3.51
N SER A 91 15.21 -13.41 3.05
CA SER A 91 14.30 -13.37 1.90
C SER A 91 13.13 -12.42 2.14
N VAL A 92 12.46 -12.56 3.30
CA VAL A 92 11.34 -11.69 3.68
C VAL A 92 11.81 -10.24 3.84
N SER A 93 12.94 -10.00 4.50
CA SER A 93 13.50 -8.65 4.66
C SER A 93 13.82 -8.00 3.32
N THR A 94 14.35 -8.77 2.36
CA THR A 94 14.64 -8.29 1.00
C THR A 94 13.36 -7.90 0.27
N MET A 95 12.31 -8.71 0.39
CA MET A 95 11.01 -8.42 -0.22
C MET A 95 10.34 -7.17 0.39
N ILE A 96 10.34 -7.04 1.73
CA ILE A 96 9.85 -5.84 2.42
C ILE A 96 10.63 -4.59 1.98
N SER A 97 11.95 -4.70 1.81
CA SER A 97 12.79 -3.60 1.34
C SER A 97 12.43 -3.15 -0.08
N LYS A 98 12.19 -4.10 -1.00
CA LYS A 98 11.77 -3.80 -2.37
C LYS A 98 10.44 -3.07 -2.40
N ILE A 99 9.43 -3.58 -1.68
CA ILE A 99 8.10 -2.95 -1.63
C ILE A 99 8.16 -1.58 -0.97
N SER A 100 8.91 -1.43 0.12
CA SER A 100 9.10 -0.13 0.76
C SER A 100 9.65 0.90 -0.23
N LYS A 101 10.60 0.52 -1.11
CA LYS A 101 11.13 1.40 -2.16
C LYS A 101 10.09 1.75 -3.21
N GLU A 102 9.27 0.80 -3.63
CA GLU A 102 8.19 1.05 -4.58
C GLU A 102 7.14 2.01 -4.00
N ILE A 103 6.74 1.81 -2.74
CA ILE A 103 5.81 2.71 -2.03
C ILE A 103 6.40 4.13 -1.94
N ILE A 104 7.68 4.27 -1.59
CA ILE A 104 8.37 5.57 -1.57
C ILE A 104 8.39 6.22 -2.96
N HIS A 105 8.56 5.44 -4.02
CA HIS A 105 8.52 5.97 -5.38
C HIS A 105 7.14 6.53 -5.72
N ILE A 106 6.07 5.79 -5.40
CA ILE A 106 4.68 6.22 -5.59
C ILE A 106 4.39 7.49 -4.77
N GLU A 107 4.75 7.50 -3.49
CA GLU A 107 4.60 8.66 -2.60
C GLU A 107 5.23 9.91 -3.20
N ASN A 108 6.48 9.80 -3.68
CA ASN A 108 7.20 10.92 -4.28
C ASN A 108 6.57 11.40 -5.59
N SER A 109 6.12 10.47 -6.45
CA SER A 109 5.43 10.84 -7.70
C SER A 109 4.09 11.53 -7.45
N LEU A 110 3.42 11.23 -6.33
CA LEU A 110 2.15 11.86 -5.95
C LEU A 110 2.33 13.19 -5.21
N LYS A 111 3.51 13.46 -4.66
CA LYS A 111 3.74 14.60 -3.77
C LYS A 111 3.34 15.96 -4.37
N ASP A 112 3.65 16.16 -5.65
CA ASP A 112 3.37 17.43 -6.34
C ASP A 112 1.98 17.48 -7.00
N ILE A 113 1.35 16.32 -7.22
CA ILE A 113 0.08 16.19 -7.97
C ILE A 113 -1.12 16.03 -7.02
N LYS A 114 -0.96 15.17 -6.00
CA LYS A 114 -1.96 14.81 -4.99
C LYS A 114 -1.27 14.76 -3.62
N PRO A 115 -0.91 15.92 -3.03
CA PRO A 115 -0.15 15.99 -1.78
C PRO A 115 -0.85 15.29 -0.61
N ASN A 116 -2.19 15.34 -0.56
CA ASN A 116 -2.97 14.64 0.47
C ASN A 116 -2.80 13.12 0.38
N TRP A 117 -2.85 12.54 -0.83
CA TRP A 117 -2.66 11.10 -1.02
C TRP A 117 -1.24 10.67 -0.65
N SER A 118 -0.25 11.47 -1.05
CA SER A 118 1.16 11.28 -0.65
C SER A 118 1.30 11.24 0.88
N ALA A 119 0.66 12.19 1.59
CA ALA A 119 0.67 12.23 3.05
C ALA A 119 -0.01 10.99 3.70
N ILE A 120 -1.17 10.57 3.19
CA ILE A 120 -1.88 9.37 3.68
C ILE A 120 -1.04 8.10 3.44
N ILE A 121 -0.43 7.96 2.26
CA ILE A 121 0.45 6.82 1.93
C ILE A 121 1.67 6.78 2.86
N ASN A 122 2.28 7.94 3.15
CA ASN A 122 3.39 8.02 4.10
C ASN A 122 2.96 7.58 5.52
N GLN A 123 1.77 7.99 5.98
CA GLN A 123 1.22 7.56 7.26
C GLN A 123 0.96 6.05 7.29
N LEU A 124 0.33 5.49 6.24
CA LEU A 124 0.12 4.05 6.09
C LEU A 124 1.43 3.26 6.16
N ARG A 125 2.51 3.76 5.54
CA ARG A 125 3.83 3.13 5.62
C ARG A 125 4.37 3.08 7.04
N GLU A 126 4.29 4.18 7.79
CA GLU A 126 4.77 4.21 9.18
C GLU A 126 3.92 3.33 10.11
N LEU A 127 2.60 3.27 9.90
CA LEU A 127 1.70 2.35 10.62
C LEU A 127 2.01 0.88 10.31
N GLU A 128 2.21 0.52 9.05
CA GLU A 128 2.61 -0.83 8.64
C GLU A 128 3.95 -1.24 9.26
N LYS A 129 4.91 -0.32 9.32
CA LYS A 129 6.19 -0.53 10.02
C LYS A 129 5.99 -0.76 11.52
N ALA A 130 5.15 0.05 12.18
CA ALA A 130 4.83 -0.13 13.60
C ALA A 130 4.16 -1.48 13.87
N LYS A 131 3.16 -1.86 13.05
CA LYS A 131 2.48 -3.16 13.10
C LYS A 131 3.44 -4.33 12.93
N PHE A 132 4.41 -4.22 12.03
CA PHE A 132 5.44 -5.25 11.84
C PHE A 132 6.30 -5.44 13.09
N LEU A 133 6.76 -4.34 13.71
CA LEU A 133 7.53 -4.39 14.95
C LEU A 133 6.72 -4.98 16.11
N LEU A 134 5.48 -4.54 16.29
CA LEU A 134 4.58 -5.05 17.32
C LEU A 134 4.28 -6.54 17.11
N THR A 135 4.06 -6.98 15.88
CA THR A 135 3.85 -8.41 15.59
C THR A 135 5.09 -9.24 15.93
N SER A 136 6.27 -8.71 15.64
CA SER A 136 7.53 -9.37 15.98
C SER A 136 7.71 -9.49 17.50
N GLN A 137 7.45 -8.39 18.24
CA GLN A 137 7.47 -8.38 19.70
C GLN A 137 6.44 -9.36 20.29
N GLN A 138 5.23 -9.41 19.74
CA GLN A 138 4.19 -10.35 20.15
C GLN A 138 4.67 -11.81 20.02
N GLN A 139 5.36 -12.16 18.94
CA GLN A 139 5.88 -13.52 18.74
C GLN A 139 7.02 -13.85 19.70
N ILE A 140 7.93 -12.91 19.96
CA ILE A 140 9.00 -13.07 20.96
C ILE A 140 8.39 -13.34 22.33
N LEU A 141 7.45 -12.50 22.77
CA LEU A 141 6.78 -12.64 24.07
C LEU A 141 6.04 -13.97 24.20
N LYS A 142 5.29 -14.39 23.16
CA LYS A 142 4.60 -15.68 23.15
C LYS A 142 5.59 -16.85 23.27
N THR A 143 6.72 -16.76 22.57
CA THR A 143 7.77 -17.79 22.61
C THR A 143 8.42 -17.85 23.98
N GLU A 144 8.67 -16.70 24.60
CA GLU A 144 9.28 -16.61 25.91
C GLU A 144 8.36 -17.15 27.01
N ILE A 145 7.07 -16.80 26.96
CA ILE A 145 6.05 -17.39 27.84
C ILE A 145 6.01 -18.91 27.63
N HIS A 146 5.95 -19.36 26.38
CA HIS A 146 5.90 -20.79 26.07
C HIS A 146 7.15 -21.53 26.58
N SER A 147 8.35 -21.04 26.31
CA SER A 147 9.61 -21.65 26.76
C SER A 147 9.72 -21.79 28.28
N ASN A 148 9.10 -20.86 29.03
CA ASN A 148 9.09 -20.85 30.48
C ASN A 148 7.87 -21.56 31.11
N THR A 149 6.86 -21.93 30.32
CA THR A 149 5.65 -22.66 30.79
C THR A 149 5.57 -24.09 30.28
N SER A 150 6.31 -24.43 29.23
CA SER A 150 6.34 -25.77 28.64
C SER A 150 7.11 -26.78 29.49
N THR A 151 6.63 -28.02 29.46
CA THR A 151 7.34 -29.20 29.96
C THR A 151 8.61 -29.41 29.12
N LYS A 152 9.75 -29.59 29.79
CA LYS A 152 11.04 -29.89 29.17
C LYS A 152 11.40 -31.36 29.42
N LYS A 153 12.27 -31.92 28.58
CA LYS A 153 12.84 -33.25 28.78
C LYS A 153 14.27 -33.12 29.31
N ASP A 154 14.62 -33.93 30.29
CA ASP A 154 16.00 -34.06 30.75
C ASP A 154 16.84 -34.94 29.79
N GLU A 155 18.12 -35.14 30.10
CA GLU A 155 19.05 -35.97 29.31
C GLU A 155 18.63 -37.45 29.24
N GLU A 156 17.75 -37.88 30.14
CA GLU A 156 17.21 -39.25 30.25
C GLU A 156 15.84 -39.38 29.55
N GLY A 157 15.31 -38.28 29.02
CA GLY A 157 14.04 -38.21 28.31
C GLY A 157 12.81 -38.05 29.21
N ASN A 158 12.98 -37.83 30.52
CA ASN A 158 11.89 -37.62 31.46
C ASN A 158 11.35 -36.20 31.35
N GLU A 159 10.03 -36.06 31.34
CA GLU A 159 9.37 -34.76 31.31
C GLU A 159 9.37 -34.11 32.70
N TYR A 160 9.87 -32.89 32.79
CA TYR A 160 9.79 -32.05 33.98
C TYR A 160 9.18 -30.69 33.65
N SER A 161 8.41 -30.14 34.59
CA SER A 161 7.89 -28.78 34.48
C SER A 161 8.95 -27.79 34.96
N MET A 162 9.09 -26.66 34.25
CA MET A 162 9.89 -25.55 34.74
C MET A 162 9.30 -25.05 36.08
N PRO A 163 10.13 -24.71 37.07
CA PRO A 163 9.64 -24.19 38.35
C PRO A 163 8.84 -22.91 38.14
N THR A 164 7.54 -22.93 38.43
CA THR A 164 6.63 -21.77 38.33
C THR A 164 6.62 -20.92 39.61
N THR A 165 7.69 -20.96 40.40
CA THR A 165 7.79 -20.24 41.68
C THR A 165 9.02 -19.34 41.71
N GLY A 166 8.87 -18.16 42.30
CA GLY A 166 9.95 -17.16 42.43
C GLY A 166 10.11 -16.29 41.18
N CYS A 167 11.36 -16.00 40.81
CA CYS A 167 11.70 -15.06 39.73
C CYS A 167 11.13 -15.44 38.35
N TYR A 168 10.91 -16.73 38.08
CA TYR A 168 10.34 -17.20 36.81
C TYR A 168 8.86 -16.81 36.66
N GLN A 169 8.09 -16.87 37.75
CA GLN A 169 6.68 -16.47 37.71
C GLN A 169 6.55 -14.96 37.51
N GLU A 170 7.36 -14.17 38.21
CA GLU A 170 7.40 -12.71 38.05
C GLU A 170 7.75 -12.32 36.60
N HIS A 171 8.70 -13.02 35.99
CA HIS A 171 9.07 -12.83 34.58
C HIS A 171 7.91 -13.18 33.62
N ILE A 172 7.28 -14.34 33.81
CA ILE A 172 6.11 -14.75 33.00
C ILE A 172 4.99 -13.73 33.13
N ASP A 173 4.71 -13.23 34.34
CA ASP A 173 3.69 -12.22 34.59
C ASP A 173 4.02 -10.90 33.89
N GLN A 174 5.30 -10.47 33.90
CA GLN A 174 5.76 -9.30 33.15
C GLN A 174 5.59 -9.50 31.63
N CYS A 175 5.99 -10.66 31.09
CA CYS A 175 5.79 -10.98 29.68
C CYS A 175 4.29 -10.98 29.30
N ASN A 176 3.41 -11.51 30.16
CA ASN A 176 1.96 -11.50 29.94
C ASN A 176 1.37 -10.08 29.95
N GLN A 177 1.84 -9.21 30.86
CA GLN A 177 1.46 -7.81 30.88
C GLN A 177 1.89 -7.10 29.59
N GLN A 178 3.16 -7.28 29.19
CA GLN A 178 3.68 -6.71 27.95
C GLN A 178 2.94 -7.24 26.72
N LEU A 179 2.58 -8.54 26.71
CA LEU A 179 1.81 -9.15 25.63
C LEU A 179 0.41 -8.53 25.52
N THR A 180 -0.22 -8.25 26.65
CA THR A 180 -1.54 -7.58 26.70
C THR A 180 -1.45 -6.17 26.12
N VAL A 181 -0.46 -5.37 26.53
CA VAL A 181 -0.21 -4.02 25.99
C VAL A 181 0.08 -4.08 24.49
N CYS A 182 0.95 -5.01 24.08
CA CYS A 182 1.30 -5.23 22.68
C CYS A 182 0.06 -5.56 21.83
N ASN A 183 -0.85 -6.40 22.33
CA ASN A 183 -2.10 -6.73 21.66
C ASN A 183 -3.02 -5.51 21.50
N GLN A 184 -3.13 -4.67 22.53
CA GLN A 184 -3.92 -3.43 22.47
C GLN A 184 -3.35 -2.47 21.42
N GLN A 185 -2.03 -2.27 21.42
CA GLN A 185 -1.34 -1.43 20.43
C GLN A 185 -1.49 -1.99 19.01
N LEU A 186 -1.44 -3.31 18.83
CA LEU A 186 -1.68 -3.97 17.55
C LEU A 186 -3.11 -3.72 17.03
N ALA A 187 -4.11 -3.87 17.90
CA ALA A 187 -5.50 -3.61 17.55
C ALA A 187 -5.71 -2.15 17.16
N GLN A 188 -5.15 -1.21 17.91
CA GLN A 188 -5.19 0.21 17.59
C GLN A 188 -4.53 0.49 16.23
N CYS A 189 -3.33 -0.04 16.00
CA CYS A 189 -2.60 0.15 14.75
C CYS A 189 -3.37 -0.41 13.55
N ILE A 190 -4.03 -1.57 13.69
CA ILE A 190 -4.90 -2.12 12.63
C ILE A 190 -6.08 -1.20 12.33
N ASN A 191 -6.72 -0.63 13.37
CA ASN A 191 -7.82 0.31 13.18
C ASN A 191 -7.35 1.58 12.45
N GLU A 192 -6.23 2.17 12.87
CA GLU A 192 -5.66 3.35 12.22
C GLU A 192 -5.28 3.08 10.76
N ILE A 193 -4.74 1.90 10.43
CA ILE A 193 -4.49 1.50 9.05
C ILE A 193 -5.80 1.45 8.24
N ASN A 194 -6.85 0.84 8.80
CA ASN A 194 -8.14 0.75 8.11
C ASN A 194 -8.75 2.14 7.89
N GLU A 195 -8.72 3.01 8.90
CA GLU A 195 -9.18 4.40 8.78
C GLU A 195 -8.44 5.15 7.67
N LYS A 196 -7.11 5.02 7.60
CA LYS A 196 -6.30 5.66 6.54
C LYS A 196 -6.56 5.09 5.15
N LEU A 197 -6.87 3.79 5.06
CA LEU A 197 -7.28 3.17 3.80
C LEU A 197 -8.66 3.67 3.37
N GLU A 198 -9.60 3.84 4.30
CA GLU A 198 -10.92 4.41 4.03
C GLU A 198 -10.81 5.88 3.60
N GLU A 199 -9.99 6.69 4.29
CA GLU A 199 -9.68 8.07 3.88
C GLU A 199 -9.17 8.13 2.44
N LEU A 200 -8.21 7.27 2.09
CA LEU A 200 -7.68 7.21 0.72
C LEU A 200 -8.76 6.78 -0.27
N GLN A 201 -9.65 5.86 0.12
CA GLN A 201 -10.77 5.40 -0.72
C GLN A 201 -11.80 6.50 -0.97
N TYR A 202 -12.13 7.32 0.04
CA TYR A 202 -13.03 8.47 -0.13
C TYR A 202 -12.43 9.50 -1.07
N GLU A 203 -11.17 9.86 -0.86
CA GLU A 203 -10.44 10.81 -1.71
C GLU A 203 -10.36 10.32 -3.17
N LEU A 204 -10.28 9.01 -3.39
CA LEU A 204 -10.34 8.40 -4.72
C LEU A 204 -11.72 8.56 -5.37
N GLN A 205 -12.81 8.37 -4.62
CA GLN A 205 -14.17 8.50 -5.13
C GLN A 205 -14.54 9.95 -5.46
N ASP A 206 -14.11 10.89 -4.63
CA ASP A 206 -14.34 12.32 -4.87
C ASP A 206 -13.66 12.76 -6.18
N ASP A 207 -12.42 12.30 -6.42
CA ASP A 207 -11.68 12.59 -7.65
C ASP A 207 -12.33 11.98 -8.91
N GLU A 208 -13.02 10.84 -8.79
CA GLU A 208 -13.79 10.25 -9.90
C GLU A 208 -15.10 11.01 -10.18
N SER A 209 -15.71 11.60 -9.15
CA SER A 209 -16.98 12.32 -9.27
C SER A 209 -16.85 13.69 -9.95
N GLU A 210 -15.75 14.42 -9.71
CA GLU A 210 -15.48 15.72 -10.35
C GLU A 210 -15.28 15.63 -11.87
N VAL A 211 -14.95 14.45 -12.39
CA VAL A 211 -14.72 14.22 -13.83
C VAL A 211 -16.03 14.05 -14.62
N THR A 212 -17.17 13.87 -13.96
CA THR A 212 -18.44 13.47 -14.63
C THR A 212 -19.45 14.57 -14.93
N THR A 213 -19.23 15.86 -14.61
CA THR A 213 -20.15 16.93 -15.05
C THR A 213 -20.06 17.17 -16.56
N PRO A 214 -21.09 16.82 -17.37
CA PRO A 214 -21.14 17.22 -18.78
C PRO A 214 -21.62 18.67 -18.83
N THR A 215 -20.80 19.57 -19.35
CA THR A 215 -21.24 20.92 -19.68
C THR A 215 -22.16 20.85 -20.91
N THR A 216 -23.44 20.56 -20.69
CA THR A 216 -24.49 20.68 -21.71
C THR A 216 -24.81 22.16 -21.91
N SER A 217 -24.02 22.86 -22.73
CA SER A 217 -24.46 24.10 -23.33
C SER A 217 -25.43 23.77 -24.46
N THR A 218 -26.72 23.76 -24.13
CA THR A 218 -27.83 23.71 -25.08
C THR A 218 -27.73 24.88 -26.07
N SER A 219 -27.28 24.56 -27.29
CA SER A 219 -27.43 25.42 -28.46
C SER A 219 -28.90 25.42 -28.87
N THR A 220 -29.56 26.56 -28.74
CA THR A 220 -30.87 26.82 -29.34
C THR A 220 -30.64 27.59 -30.64
N CYS A 221 -30.55 26.85 -31.75
CA CYS A 221 -30.68 27.42 -33.09
C CYS A 221 -32.17 27.70 -33.36
N ASN A 222 -32.57 28.97 -33.35
CA ASN A 222 -33.79 29.40 -34.02
C ASN A 222 -33.43 29.86 -35.43
N HIS A 223 -33.68 28.99 -36.41
CA HIS A 223 -33.97 29.42 -37.77
C HIS A 223 -35.48 29.50 -37.88
N ASP A 224 -36.00 30.66 -38.25
CA ASP A 224 -37.32 30.71 -38.88
C ASP A 224 -37.33 31.71 -40.03
N HIS A 225 -38.00 31.26 -41.09
CA HIS A 225 -38.11 31.81 -42.42
C HIS A 225 -38.85 33.15 -42.48
N HIS A 226 -38.37 34.05 -43.35
CA HIS A 226 -39.17 34.56 -44.48
C HIS A 226 -38.33 35.29 -45.53
#